data_AF-A0A7J7NAY3-F1
#
_entry.id   AF-A0A7J7NAY3-F1
#
_cell.length_a   1.000
_cell.length_b   1.000
_cell.length_c   1.000
_cell.angle_alpha   90.00
_cell.angle_beta   90.00
_cell.angle_gamma   90.00
#
_symmetry.space_group_name_H-M   'P 1'
#
loop_
_entity.id
_entity.type
_entity.pdbx_description
1 polymer ?
#
loop_
_entity_poly.entity_id
_entity_poly.type
_entity_poly.pdbx_seq_one_letter_code
_entity_poly.pdbx_strand_id
1 'polypeptide(L)'
;MLVSTGKSFKLGFLNPSNSSRNRYLGIWFNKISNRTVVWVTNINHPLIDSSGILKLNENRNLALLNGTNSVIWSSSSSKHTKADDPLIAQLLDSDNLVLRYESYNDPENYIW
;
A
#
# COMPACT_ATOMS: atom_id res chain seq x y z
N MET A 1 7.19 -5.10 4.48
CA MET A 1 5.89 -5.80 4.50
C MET A 1 5.08 -5.22 5.64
N LEU A 2 3.83 -4.84 5.40
CA LEU A 2 2.91 -4.30 6.40
C LEU A 2 1.89 -5.39 6.76
N VAL A 3 1.51 -5.49 8.03
CA VAL A 3 0.57 -6.49 8.54
C VAL A 3 -0.52 -5.75 9.33
N SER A 4 -1.78 -6.14 9.14
CA SER A 4 -2.87 -5.59 9.95
C SER A 4 -2.74 -5.99 11.43
N THR A 5 -3.31 -5.21 12.34
CA THR A 5 -3.17 -5.40 13.79
C THR A 5 -3.60 -6.80 14.24
N GLY A 6 -4.79 -7.26 13.81
CA GLY A 6 -5.31 -8.61 14.05
C GLY A 6 -4.66 -9.71 13.21
N LYS A 7 -3.67 -9.35 12.38
CA LYS A 7 -2.91 -10.25 11.52
C LYS A 7 -3.81 -11.00 10.53
N SER A 8 -4.91 -10.39 10.09
CA SER A 8 -5.81 -10.94 9.08
C SER A 8 -5.24 -10.74 7.67
N PHE A 9 -4.64 -9.58 7.42
CA PHE A 9 -4.14 -9.18 6.10
C PHE A 9 -2.67 -8.77 6.11
N LYS A 10 -2.03 -8.92 4.94
CA LYS A 10 -0.66 -8.51 4.63
C LYS A 10 -0.65 -7.67 3.37
N LEU A 11 0.14 -6.61 3.38
CA LEU A 11 0.47 -5.79 2.21
C LEU A 11 1.96 -5.92 1.90
N GLY A 12 2.28 -6.09 0.63
CA GLY A 12 3.65 -6.06 0.14
C GLY A 12 3.77 -6.39 -1.33
N PHE A 13 5.01 -6.60 -1.76
CA PHE A 13 5.29 -6.97 -3.13
C PHE A 13 5.13 -8.48 -3.35
N LEU A 14 4.50 -8.84 -4.45
CA LEU A 14 4.24 -10.22 -4.86
C LEU A 14 4.61 -10.44 -6.33
N ASN A 15 5.03 -11.66 -6.63
CA ASN A 15 5.23 -12.18 -7.98
C ASN A 15 4.09 -13.17 -8.27
N PRO A 16 3.48 -13.13 -9.48
CA PRO A 16 2.40 -14.06 -9.83
C PRO A 16 2.91 -15.50 -10.02
N SER A 17 4.19 -15.68 -10.32
CA SER A 17 4.86 -16.97 -10.39
C SER A 17 6.34 -16.84 -10.00
N ASN A 18 6.95 -17.93 -9.54
CA ASN A 18 8.37 -17.95 -9.15
C ASN A 18 9.33 -17.67 -10.32
N SER A 19 8.88 -17.88 -11.56
CA SER A 19 9.65 -17.61 -12.78
C SER A 19 9.48 -16.18 -13.30
N SER A 20 8.48 -15.44 -12.81
CA SER A 20 8.20 -14.09 -13.29
C SER A 20 9.04 -13.06 -12.56
N ARG A 21 9.70 -12.19 -13.33
CA ARG A 21 10.36 -10.98 -12.79
C ARG A 21 9.37 -9.88 -12.44
N ASN A 22 8.13 -9.99 -12.91
CA ASN A 22 7.10 -8.98 -12.66
C ASN A 22 6.66 -9.04 -11.21
N ARG A 23 6.71 -7.87 -10.57
CA ARG A 23 6.29 -7.63 -9.21
C ARG A 23 5.15 -6.63 -9.17
N TYR A 24 4.20 -6.93 -8.30
CA TYR A 24 3.02 -6.12 -8.04
C TYR A 24 2.94 -5.82 -6.56
N LEU A 25 2.42 -4.66 -6.21
CA LEU A 25 2.01 -4.37 -4.84
C LEU A 25 0.60 -4.92 -4.65
N GLY A 26 0.37 -5.69 -3.59
CA GLY A 26 -0.94 -6.27 -3.33
C GLY A 26 -1.20 -6.59 -1.87
N ILE A 27 -2.47 -6.86 -1.58
CA ILE A 27 -2.98 -7.28 -0.27
C ILE A 27 -3.46 -8.72 -0.35
N TRP A 28 -3.11 -9.53 0.64
CA TRP A 28 -3.51 -10.93 0.71
C TRP A 28 -3.80 -11.36 2.15
N PHE A 29 -4.52 -12.48 2.30
CA PHE A 29 -4.77 -13.08 3.62
C PHE A 29 -3.48 -13.57 4.26
N ASN A 30 -3.22 -13.14 5.49
CA ASN A 30 -1.99 -13.51 6.20
C ASN A 30 -2.00 -14.97 6.70
N LYS A 31 -3.17 -15.49 7.06
CA LYS A 31 -3.32 -16.81 7.71
C LYS A 31 -3.61 -17.95 6.73
N ILE A 32 -3.62 -17.68 5.42
CA ILE A 32 -3.85 -18.69 4.38
C ILE A 32 -2.50 -19.04 3.73
N SER A 33 -2.14 -20.32 3.76
CA SER A 33 -0.84 -20.82 3.27
C SER A 33 -0.69 -20.65 1.76
N ASN A 34 -1.76 -20.87 1.01
CA ASN A 34 -1.82 -20.50 -0.40
C ASN A 34 -2.14 -19.00 -0.49
N ARG A 35 -1.29 -18.22 -1.16
CA ARG A 35 -1.39 -16.76 -1.16
C ARG A 35 -2.65 -16.30 -1.91
N THR A 36 -3.76 -16.18 -1.19
CA THR A 36 -5.03 -15.66 -1.71
C THR A 36 -5.00 -14.14 -1.69
N VAL A 37 -4.82 -13.56 -2.88
CA VAL A 37 -4.74 -12.12 -3.10
C VAL A 37 -6.14 -11.52 -3.20
N VAL A 38 -6.41 -10.45 -2.45
CA VAL A 38 -7.70 -9.75 -2.44
C VAL A 38 -7.65 -8.43 -3.22
N TRP A 39 -6.45 -7.84 -3.33
CA TRP A 39 -6.26 -6.59 -4.06
C TRP A 39 -4.85 -6.51 -4.64
N VAL A 40 -4.73 -5.92 -5.84
CA VAL A 40 -3.47 -5.70 -6.57
C VAL A 40 -3.51 -4.34 -7.24
N THR A 41 -2.37 -3.66 -7.28
CA THR A 41 -2.18 -2.46 -8.11
C THR A 41 -1.07 -2.64 -9.14
N ASN A 42 -0.75 -1.58 -9.88
CA ASN A 42 0.31 -1.51 -10.90
C ASN A 42 0.24 -2.62 -11.95
N ILE A 43 -0.97 -3.11 -12.26
CA ILE A 43 -1.24 -4.19 -13.21
C ILE A 43 -0.71 -3.82 -14.61
N ASN A 44 -0.93 -2.57 -15.02
CA ASN A 44 -0.48 -2.05 -16.32
C ASN A 44 1.02 -1.73 -16.37
N HIS A 45 1.64 -1.49 -15.21
CA HIS A 45 3.05 -1.10 -15.08
C HIS A 45 3.73 -1.95 -14.00
N PRO A 46 3.99 -3.25 -14.26
CA PRO A 46 4.67 -4.11 -13.31
C PRO A 46 6.08 -3.62 -13.03
N LEU A 47 6.55 -3.84 -11.80
CA LEU A 47 7.96 -3.69 -11.46
C LEU A 47 8.72 -4.89 -12.02
N ILE A 48 9.82 -4.69 -12.73
CA ILE A 48 10.60 -5.76 -13.36
C ILE A 48 11.78 -6.24 -12.49
N ASP A 49 11.97 -5.64 -11.32
CA ASP A 49 13.07 -5.90 -10.42
C ASP A 49 12.62 -5.79 -8.94
N SER A 50 13.60 -5.79 -8.01
CA SER A 50 13.33 -5.71 -6.57
C SER A 50 13.32 -4.30 -5.98
N SER A 51 13.43 -3.27 -6.83
CA SER A 51 13.71 -1.88 -6.43
C SER A 51 12.49 -1.08 -5.98
N GLY A 52 11.28 -1.63 -6.13
CA GLY A 52 10.03 -0.90 -5.90
C GLY A 52 9.87 -0.38 -4.46
N ILE A 53 9.40 0.86 -4.34
CA ILE A 53 9.19 1.55 -3.06
C ILE A 53 7.76 2.07 -2.98
N LEU A 54 7.05 1.74 -1.91
CA LEU A 54 5.79 2.39 -1.54
C LEU A 54 6.08 3.44 -0.45
N LYS A 55 5.72 4.70 -0.68
CA LYS A 55 5.89 5.79 0.29
C LYS A 55 4.76 6.81 0.21
N LEU A 56 4.67 7.66 1.23
CA LEU A 56 3.96 8.92 1.13
C LEU A 56 4.81 9.91 0.31
N ASN A 57 4.20 10.56 -0.67
CA ASN A 57 4.85 11.63 -1.44
C ASN A 57 4.57 13.01 -0.82
N GLU A 58 5.18 14.05 -1.39
CA GLU A 58 5.04 15.44 -0.94
C GLU A 58 3.59 15.94 -1.01
N ASN A 59 2.82 15.40 -1.95
CA ASN A 59 1.38 15.67 -2.09
C ASN A 59 0.52 14.81 -1.13
N ARG A 60 1.13 14.15 -0.15
CA ARG A 60 0.49 13.33 0.89
C ARG A 60 -0.38 12.20 0.35
N ASN A 61 -0.03 11.72 -0.85
CA ASN A 61 -0.58 10.52 -1.46
C ASN A 61 0.35 9.33 -1.25
N LEU A 62 -0.22 8.13 -1.20
CA LEU A 62 0.57 6.92 -1.38
C LEU A 62 1.04 6.84 -2.82
N ALA A 63 2.34 6.68 -3.01
CA ALA A 63 2.97 6.55 -4.32
C ALA A 63 3.84 5.30 -4.36
N LEU A 64 3.69 4.54 -5.45
CA LEU A 64 4.54 3.44 -5.79
C LEU A 64 5.56 3.88 -6.85
N LEU A 65 6.84 3.77 -6.50
CA LEU A 65 7.97 4.14 -7.34
C LEU A 65 8.71 2.89 -7.81
N ASN A 66 9.30 2.98 -9.01
CA ASN A 66 10.26 2.00 -9.53
C ASN A 66 11.71 2.37 -9.13
N GLY A 67 12.69 1.59 -9.60
CA GLY A 67 14.11 1.78 -9.29
C GLY A 67 14.74 3.05 -9.87
N THR A 68 14.06 3.72 -10.80
CA THR A 68 14.47 5.04 -11.32
C THR A 68 13.76 6.18 -10.58
N ASN A 69 13.09 5.91 -9.46
CA ASN A 69 12.25 6.84 -8.71
C ASN A 69 11.04 7.38 -9.52
N SER A 70 10.68 6.75 -10.62
CA SER A 70 9.50 7.13 -11.40
C SER A 70 8.24 6.58 -10.73
N VAL A 71 7.21 7.42 -10.59
CA VAL A 71 5.91 7.03 -10.03
C VAL A 71 5.16 6.19 -11.07
N ILE A 72 4.85 4.95 -10.72
CA ILE A 72 4.11 4.01 -11.59
C ILE A 72 2.66 3.80 -11.14
N TRP A 73 2.34 4.20 -9.91
CA TRP A 73 0.98 4.27 -9.39
C TRP A 73 0.93 5.25 -8.21
N SER A 74 -0.18 5.96 -8.02
CA SER A 74 -0.45 6.75 -6.83
C SER A 74 -1.92 6.71 -6.45
N SER A 75 -2.22 6.85 -5.17
CA SER A 75 -3.57 7.13 -4.70
C SER A 75 -4.02 8.53 -5.12
N SER A 76 -5.33 8.75 -5.09
CA SER A 76 -5.95 10.07 -5.23
C SER A 76 -6.64 10.44 -3.91
N SER A 77 -6.00 11.25 -3.08
CA SER A 77 -6.62 11.80 -1.87
C SER A 77 -7.46 13.03 -2.20
N SER A 78 -8.71 13.08 -1.75
CA SER A 78 -9.62 14.21 -1.97
C SER A 78 -9.55 15.30 -0.89
N LYS A 79 -8.95 15.00 0.26
CA LYS A 79 -8.93 15.90 1.42
C LYS A 79 -7.59 16.63 1.52
N HIS A 80 -7.63 17.97 1.48
CA HIS A 80 -6.52 18.82 1.90
C HIS A 80 -6.24 18.56 3.37
N THR A 81 -5.11 17.92 3.63
CA THR A 81 -4.70 17.57 4.98
C THR A 81 -4.14 18.79 5.71
N LYS A 82 -4.41 18.93 7.02
CA LYS A 82 -3.73 19.93 7.86
C LYS A 82 -2.22 19.70 7.76
N ALA A 83 -1.48 20.71 7.30
CA ALA A 83 -0.07 20.57 6.88
C ALA A 83 0.84 19.98 7.98
N ASP A 84 0.50 20.21 9.25
CA ASP A 84 1.41 19.95 10.38
C ASP A 84 1.23 18.57 11.04
N ASP A 85 0.11 17.87 10.83
CA ASP A 85 -0.11 16.57 11.47
C ASP A 85 0.53 15.43 10.65
N PRO A 86 1.39 14.58 11.27
CA PRO A 86 2.02 13.46 10.58
C PRO A 86 0.98 12.45 10.10
N LEU A 87 1.16 11.99 8.87
CA LEU A 87 0.29 11.02 8.20
C LEU A 87 0.94 9.64 8.20
N ILE A 88 0.18 8.61 8.55
CA ILE A 88 0.63 7.23 8.50
C ILE A 88 -0.29 6.38 7.64
N ALA A 89 0.28 5.31 7.07
CA ALA A 89 -0.46 4.28 6.37
C ALA A 89 -0.74 3.10 7.29
N GLN A 90 -1.99 2.65 7.34
CA GLN A 90 -2.42 1.53 8.17
C GLN A 90 -3.22 0.52 7.33
N LEU A 91 -2.87 -0.76 7.46
CA LEU A 91 -3.68 -1.86 6.92
C LEU A 91 -4.67 -2.32 7.99
N LEU A 92 -5.97 -2.21 7.70
CA LEU A 92 -7.04 -2.62 8.58
C LEU A 92 -7.31 -4.13 8.49
N ASP A 93 -7.89 -4.68 9.54
CA ASP A 93 -8.36 -6.08 9.54
C ASP A 93 -9.61 -6.29 8.67
N SER A 94 -10.16 -5.22 8.12
CA SER A 94 -11.23 -5.26 7.12
C SER A 94 -10.73 -5.46 5.69
N ASP A 95 -9.40 -5.42 5.45
CA ASP A 95 -8.69 -5.42 4.15
C ASP A 95 -8.29 -4.03 3.59
N ASN A 96 -8.81 -2.95 4.16
CA ASN A 96 -8.57 -1.60 3.66
C ASN A 96 -7.18 -1.07 4.07
N LEU A 97 -6.45 -0.51 3.11
CA LEU A 97 -5.27 0.32 3.35
C LEU A 97 -5.69 1.78 3.43
N VAL A 98 -5.61 2.36 4.63
CA VAL A 98 -6.04 3.74 4.89
C VAL A 98 -4.86 4.64 5.20
N LEU A 99 -5.03 5.94 4.91
CA LEU A 99 -4.18 6.99 5.45
C LEU A 99 -4.92 7.70 6.57
N ARG A 100 -4.25 7.90 7.71
CA ARG A 100 -4.78 8.64 8.86
C ARG A 100 -3.71 9.42 9.58
N TYR A 101 -4.10 10.50 10.23
CA TYR A 101 -3.18 11.22 11.10
C TYR A 101 -2.73 10.33 12.27
N GLU A 102 -1.46 10.43 12.63
CA GLU A 102 -0.90 9.66 13.76
C GLU A 102 -1.56 10.06 15.09
N SER A 103 -1.84 11.35 15.26
CA SER A 103 -2.45 11.96 16.45
C SER A 103 -3.90 11.56 16.68
N TYR A 104 -4.60 11.03 15.67
CA TYR A 104 -6.00 10.64 15.75
C TYR A 104 -6.14 9.14 15.47
N ASN A 105 -6.47 8.37 16.51
CA ASN A 105 -6.84 6.95 16.38
C ASN A 105 -8.32 6.75 16.04
N ASP A 106 -9.07 7.83 15.83
CA ASP A 106 -10.47 7.77 15.50
C ASP A 106 -10.66 7.33 14.02
N PRO A 107 -11.37 6.21 13.77
CA PRO A 107 -11.64 5.71 12.43
C PRO A 107 -12.44 6.68 11.53
N GLU A 108 -13.06 7.74 12.07
CA GLU A 108 -13.72 8.77 11.25
C GLU A 108 -12.74 9.71 10.52
N ASN A 109 -11.44 9.66 10.85
CA ASN A 109 -10.42 10.55 10.30
C ASN A 109 -9.66 9.98 9.09
N TYR A 110 -10.20 8.96 8.42
CA TYR A 110 -9.59 8.44 7.19
C TYR A 110 -9.65 9.48 6.06
N ILE A 111 -8.53 9.59 5.34
CA ILE A 111 -8.29 10.67 4.39
C ILE A 111 -8.74 10.27 2.97
N TRP A 112 -8.85 8.98 2.67
CA TRP A 112 -9.37 8.44 1.42
C TRP A 112 -9.85 7.00 1.58
#